data_AF-A0A843S550-F1
#
_entry.id   AF-A0A843S550-F1
#
_cell.length_a   1.000
_cell.length_b   1.000
_cell.length_c   1.000
_cell.angle_alpha   90.00
_cell.angle_beta   90.00
_cell.angle_gamma   90.00
#
_symmetry.space_group_name_H-M   'P 1'
#
loop_
_entity.id
_entity.type
_entity.pdbx_description
1 polymer ?
#
loop_
_entity_poly.entity_id
_entity_poly.type
_entity_poly.pdbx_seq_one_letter_code
_entity_poly.pdbx_strand_id
1 'polypeptide(L)'
;MRSDAHPRRAAGARHGDVWRTAGGQEVDFVIGDMNLAVEIKGAARVHEGDIRGLAALRGEWKVRRDVVVSLERAARRTDDGIDILPWRVFVDRLWAGDLGV
;
A
#
# COMPACT_ATOMS: atom_id res chain seq x y z
N MET A 1 3.01 19.75 -22.93
CA MET A 1 2.47 20.23 -21.64
C MET A 1 1.75 19.06 -20.98
N ARG A 2 2.43 18.34 -20.07
CA ARG A 2 1.79 17.29 -19.26
C ARG A 2 1.25 18.01 -18.03
N SER A 3 -0.04 17.89 -17.81
CA SER A 3 -0.74 18.43 -16.65
C SER A 3 -0.17 17.80 -15.38
N ASP A 4 0.47 18.61 -14.53
CA ASP A 4 0.85 18.29 -13.14
C ASP A 4 -0.41 18.17 -12.26
N ALA A 5 -1.31 17.25 -12.62
CA ALA A 5 -2.46 16.93 -11.80
C ALA A 5 -1.99 16.00 -10.68
N HIS A 6 -1.75 16.58 -9.50
CA HIS A 6 -1.70 15.86 -8.24
C HIS A 6 -2.92 14.91 -8.19
N PRO A 7 -2.74 13.59 -7.94
CA PRO A 7 -3.85 12.64 -7.89
C PRO A 7 -4.92 13.20 -6.95
N ARG A 8 -6.14 13.35 -7.48
CA ARG A 8 -7.23 13.99 -6.76
C ARG A 8 -7.36 13.34 -5.39
N ARG A 9 -7.11 14.11 -4.32
CA ARG A 9 -7.79 13.90 -3.04
C ARG A 9 -9.27 13.74 -3.39
N ALA A 10 -9.87 12.58 -3.13
CA ALA A 10 -11.25 12.31 -3.45
C ALA A 10 -12.10 13.50 -2.99
N ALA A 11 -12.84 14.12 -3.93
CA ALA A 11 -13.69 15.25 -3.62
C ALA A 11 -14.70 14.82 -2.54
N GLY A 12 -14.57 15.38 -1.33
CA GLY A 12 -15.52 15.15 -0.23
C GLY A 12 -14.98 14.53 1.06
N ALA A 13 -13.67 14.61 1.36
CA ALA A 13 -13.14 14.15 2.65
C ALA A 13 -13.75 14.95 3.82
N ARG A 14 -14.71 14.34 4.53
CA ARG A 14 -15.11 14.74 5.89
C ARG A 14 -14.47 13.74 6.86
N HIS A 15 -13.45 14.20 7.58
CA HIS A 15 -12.68 13.54 8.65
C HIS A 15 -11.80 12.33 8.26
N GLY A 16 -10.47 12.51 8.34
CA GLY A 16 -9.44 11.43 8.31
C GLY A 16 -9.01 11.01 6.90
N ASP A 17 -7.90 11.56 6.41
CA ASP A 17 -7.37 11.35 5.06
C ASP A 17 -6.92 9.88 4.83
N VAL A 18 -7.74 9.07 4.15
CA VAL A 18 -7.40 7.71 3.65
C VAL A 18 -7.29 7.75 2.12
N TRP A 19 -6.38 6.97 1.53
CA TRP A 19 -6.30 6.85 0.08
C TRP A 19 -7.45 5.95 -0.44
N ARG A 20 -8.16 6.39 -1.49
CA ARG A 20 -9.26 5.63 -2.08
C ARG A 20 -9.15 5.57 -3.60
N THR A 21 -9.37 4.39 -4.17
CA THR A 21 -9.52 4.17 -5.61
C THR A 21 -10.79 4.85 -6.14
N ALA A 22 -10.93 4.98 -7.46
CA ALA A 22 -12.18 5.42 -8.08
C ALA A 22 -13.36 4.50 -7.76
N GLY A 23 -13.08 3.20 -7.56
CA GLY A 23 -14.07 2.21 -7.11
C GLY A 23 -14.41 2.25 -5.61
N GLY A 24 -13.75 3.11 -4.83
CA GLY A 24 -14.02 3.29 -3.40
C GLY A 24 -13.27 2.34 -2.46
N GLN A 25 -12.41 1.47 -2.98
CA GLN A 25 -11.51 0.64 -2.16
C GLN A 25 -10.48 1.52 -1.47
N GLU A 26 -10.24 1.24 -0.20
CA GLU A 26 -9.27 1.95 0.62
C GLU A 26 -7.89 1.29 0.52
N VAL A 27 -6.84 2.12 0.62
CA VAL A 27 -5.45 1.71 0.86
C VAL A 27 -4.93 2.57 2.00
N ASP A 28 -4.34 1.94 3.02
CA ASP A 28 -3.97 2.64 4.26
C ASP A 28 -2.95 3.77 4.00
N PHE A 29 -1.90 3.50 3.22
CA PHE A 29 -0.90 4.51 2.86
C PHE A 29 -0.39 4.39 1.42
N VAL A 30 -0.15 5.55 0.80
CA VAL A 30 0.65 5.69 -0.42
C VAL A 30 1.76 6.70 -0.15
N ILE A 31 3.01 6.28 -0.32
CA ILE A 31 4.20 7.04 0.05
C ILE A 31 5.04 7.33 -1.21
N GLY A 32 5.54 8.57 -1.31
CA GLY A 32 6.46 8.98 -2.35
C GLY A 32 5.87 8.95 -3.76
N ASP A 33 4.61 9.37 -3.92
CA ASP A 33 3.91 9.42 -5.22
C ASP A 33 3.89 8.06 -5.95
N MET A 34 3.14 7.10 -5.40
CA MET A 34 3.01 5.72 -5.92
C MET A 34 4.30 4.87 -5.86
N ASN A 35 5.36 5.36 -5.21
CA ASN A 35 6.58 4.58 -5.01
C ASN A 35 6.39 3.39 -4.05
N LEU A 36 5.48 3.51 -3.10
CA LEU A 36 5.15 2.47 -2.13
C LEU A 36 3.67 2.58 -1.72
N ALA A 37 2.92 1.50 -1.89
CA ALA A 37 1.58 1.34 -1.32
C ALA A 37 1.63 0.34 -0.15
N VAL A 38 0.96 0.67 0.95
CA VAL A 38 1.01 -0.10 2.20
C VAL A 38 -0.39 -0.38 2.71
N GLU A 39 -0.62 -1.64 3.07
CA GLU A 39 -1.77 -2.09 3.83
C GLU A 39 -1.30 -2.63 5.19
N ILE A 40 -1.99 -2.31 6.28
CA ILE A 40 -1.68 -2.78 7.63
C ILE A 40 -2.74 -3.79 8.09
N LYS A 41 -2.28 -4.93 8.60
CA LYS A 41 -3.14 -5.96 9.18
C LYS A 41 -2.64 -6.42 10.55
N GLY A 42 -3.50 -6.32 11.55
CA GLY A 42 -3.27 -6.88 12.89
C GLY A 42 -3.43 -8.40 12.96
N ALA A 43 -3.03 -9.14 11.93
CA ALA A 43 -3.27 -10.57 11.80
C ALA A 43 -1.95 -11.35 11.65
N ALA A 44 -1.91 -12.55 12.24
CA ALA A 44 -0.76 -13.46 12.16
C ALA A 44 -0.67 -14.22 10.83
N ARG A 45 -1.63 -14.00 9.92
CA ARG A 45 -1.65 -14.52 8.55
C ARG A 45 -2.44 -13.57 7.65
N VAL A 46 -1.86 -13.23 6.51
CA VAL A 46 -2.51 -12.43 5.46
C VAL A 46 -3.15 -13.36 4.44
N HIS A 47 -4.40 -13.07 4.09
CA HIS A 47 -5.18 -13.80 3.09
C HIS A 47 -5.36 -12.96 1.82
N GLU A 48 -5.78 -13.61 0.73
CA GLU A 48 -6.01 -12.96 -0.56
C GLU A 48 -7.07 -11.84 -0.48
N GLY A 49 -8.05 -11.98 0.41
CA GLY A 49 -9.04 -10.93 0.65
C GLY A 49 -8.46 -9.63 1.21
N ASP A 50 -7.32 -9.71 1.89
CA ASP A 50 -6.67 -8.56 2.56
C ASP A 50 -5.89 -7.68 1.57
N ILE A 51 -5.60 -8.16 0.36
CA ILE A 51 -4.81 -7.46 -0.65
C ILE A 51 -5.65 -6.79 -1.75
N ARG A 52 -6.98 -6.79 -1.62
CA ARG A 52 -7.88 -6.24 -2.65
C ARG A 52 -7.72 -4.74 -2.87
N GLY A 53 -7.44 -3.97 -1.82
CA GLY A 53 -7.19 -2.53 -1.92
C GLY A 53 -5.97 -2.23 -2.81
N LEU A 54 -4.87 -2.94 -2.57
CA LEU A 54 -3.65 -2.86 -3.36
C LEU A 54 -3.87 -3.31 -4.81
N ALA A 55 -4.60 -4.42 -5.02
CA ALA A 55 -4.95 -4.88 -6.37
C ALA A 55 -5.80 -3.86 -7.15
N ALA A 56 -6.79 -3.24 -6.49
CA ALA A 56 -7.62 -2.21 -7.09
C ALA A 56 -6.80 -0.95 -7.43
N LEU A 57 -5.91 -0.52 -6.52
CA LEU A 57 -4.99 0.59 -6.75
C LEU A 57 -4.08 0.35 -7.96
N ARG A 58 -3.50 -0.85 -8.10
CA ARG A 58 -2.67 -1.22 -9.27
C ARG A 58 -3.43 -1.26 -10.59
N GLY A 59 -4.74 -1.48 -10.54
CA GLY A 59 -5.60 -1.42 -11.72
C GLY A 59 -5.77 0.01 -12.27
N GLU A 60 -5.59 1.02 -11.42
CA GLU A 60 -5.76 2.43 -11.75
C GLU A 60 -4.42 3.18 -11.88
N TRP A 61 -3.39 2.77 -11.13
CA TRP A 61 -2.13 3.47 -11.00
C TRP A 61 -0.93 2.54 -11.13
N LYS A 62 0.18 3.09 -11.63
CA LYS A 62 1.47 2.38 -11.66
C LYS A 62 2.14 2.49 -10.30
N VAL A 63 1.83 1.55 -9.41
CA VAL A 63 2.53 1.40 -8.12
C VAL A 63 3.86 0.69 -8.33
N ARG A 64 4.94 1.22 -7.74
CA ARG A 64 6.28 0.61 -7.87
C ARG A 64 6.48 -0.57 -6.91
N ARG A 65 5.92 -0.51 -5.70
CA ARG A 65 6.02 -1.57 -4.70
C ARG A 65 4.78 -1.61 -3.82
N ASP A 66 4.28 -2.82 -3.58
CA ASP A 66 3.15 -3.09 -2.68
C ASP A 66 3.63 -3.87 -1.46
N VAL A 67 3.22 -3.45 -0.28
CA VAL A 67 3.56 -4.10 0.98
C VAL A 67 2.30 -4.31 1.82
N VAL A 68 2.15 -5.50 2.39
CA VAL A 68 1.28 -5.73 3.54
C VAL A 68 2.14 -5.86 4.79
N VAL A 69 1.90 -4.99 5.76
CA VAL A 69 2.50 -5.04 7.08
C VAL A 69 1.62 -5.90 7.98
N SER A 70 2.17 -6.94 8.59
CA SER A 70 1.39 -7.89 9.38
C SER A 70 2.10 -8.38 10.64
N LEU A 71 1.43 -9.26 11.38
CA LEU A 71 1.99 -10.01 12.50
C LEU A 71 2.50 -11.40 12.08
N GLU A 72 2.69 -11.66 10.77
CA GLU A 72 3.31 -12.91 10.32
C GLU A 72 4.72 -13.06 10.92
N ARG A 73 5.14 -14.31 11.17
CA ARG A 73 6.45 -14.58 11.78
C ARG A 73 7.61 -14.45 10.79
N ALA A 74 7.34 -14.58 9.51
CA ALA A 74 8.35 -14.55 8.46
C ALA A 74 7.87 -13.70 7.29
N ALA A 75 8.81 -12.97 6.69
CA ALA A 75 8.55 -12.28 5.44
C ALA A 75 8.30 -13.30 4.32
N ARG A 76 7.38 -12.98 3.42
CA ARG A 76 7.14 -13.75 2.19
C ARG A 76 6.67 -12.81 1.09
N ARG A 77 6.66 -13.33 -0.13
CA ARG A 77 6.12 -12.63 -1.30
C ARG A 77 4.98 -13.44 -1.89
N THR A 78 3.89 -12.78 -2.30
CA THR A 78 2.83 -13.44 -3.07
C THR A 78 3.28 -13.67 -4.51
N ASP A 79 2.61 -14.56 -5.23
CA ASP A 79 2.89 -14.81 -6.65
C ASP A 79 2.67 -13.54 -7.50
N ASP A 80 1.72 -12.69 -7.11
CA ASP A 80 1.45 -11.38 -7.74
C ASP A 80 2.45 -10.27 -7.36
N GLY A 81 3.50 -10.64 -6.63
CA GLY A 81 4.64 -9.79 -6.34
C GLY A 81 4.48 -8.84 -5.15
N ILE A 82 3.48 -9.03 -4.30
CA ILE A 82 3.23 -8.23 -3.09
C ILE A 82 4.11 -8.76 -1.95
N ASP A 83 4.87 -7.85 -1.31
CA ASP A 83 5.68 -8.20 -0.15
C ASP A 83 4.80 -8.24 1.11
N ILE A 84 4.87 -9.32 1.88
CA ILE A 84 4.20 -9.43 3.18
C ILE A 84 5.28 -9.45 4.24
N LEU A 85 5.31 -8.40 5.05
CA LEU A 85 6.39 -8.13 5.99
C LEU A 85 5.87 -8.14 7.44
N PRO A 86 6.53 -8.87 8.35
CA PRO A 86 6.35 -8.64 9.79
C PRO A 86 6.63 -7.17 10.10
N TRP A 87 5.83 -6.54 10.97
CA TRP A 87 5.91 -5.10 11.23
C TRP A 87 7.32 -4.60 11.60
N ARG A 88 8.10 -5.39 12.35
CA ARG A 88 9.48 -5.04 12.71
C ARG A 88 10.37 -4.95 11.46
N VAL A 89 10.26 -5.94 10.58
CA VAL A 89 10.99 -5.98 9.31
C VAL A 89 10.59 -4.81 8.42
N PHE A 90 9.31 -4.44 8.38
CA PHE A 90 8.85 -3.27 7.64
C PHE A 90 9.48 -1.98 8.16
N VAL A 91 9.43 -1.73 9.48
CA VAL A 91 10.00 -0.52 10.09
C VAL A 91 11.51 -0.45 9.86
N ASP A 92 12.24 -1.55 10.07
CA ASP A 92 13.68 -1.61 9.87
C ASP A 92 14.05 -1.29 8.40
N ARG A 93 13.35 -1.91 7.43
CA ARG A 93 13.57 -1.66 5.99
C ARG A 93 13.18 -0.25 5.58
N LEU A 94 12.12 0.30 6.15
CA LEU A 94 11.67 1.66 5.86
C LEU A 94 12.72 2.67 6.35
N TRP A 95 13.23 2.51 7.57
CA TRP A 95 14.27 3.41 8.12
C TRP A 95 15.62 3.27 7.42
N ALA A 96 15.92 2.08 6.89
CA ALA A 96 17.13 1.85 6.10
C ALA A 96 17.04 2.39 4.66
N GLY A 97 15.86 2.79 4.18
CA GLY A 97 15.64 3.19 2.78
C GLY A 97 15.50 2.01 1.80
N ASP A 98 15.41 0.77 2.29
CA ASP A 98 15.33 -0.46 1.48
C ASP A 98 14.00 -0.59 0.71
N LEU A 99 13.00 0.22 1.08
CA LEU A 99 11.73 0.32 0.38
C LEU A 99 11.74 1.36 -0.75
N GLY A 100 12.87 2.06 -0.92
CA GLY A 100 13.11 3.04 -1.97
C GLY A 100 12.29 4.32 -1.81
N VAL A 101 11.92 4.66 -0.57
CA VAL A 101 11.27 5.90 -0.16
C VAL A 101 12.04 6.52 0.99
#